data_AF-A0A934GD62-F1
#
_entry.id   AF-A0A934GD62-F1
#
_cell.length_a   1.000
_cell.length_b   1.000
_cell.length_c   1.000
_cell.angle_alpha   90.00
_cell.angle_beta   90.00
_cell.angle_gamma   90.00
#
_symmetry.space_group_name_H-M   'P 1'
#
loop_
_entity.id
_entity.type
_entity.pdbx_description
1 polymer ?
#
loop_
_entity_poly.entity_id
_entity_poly.type
_entity_poly.pdbx_seq_one_letter_code
_entity_poly.pdbx_strand_id
1 'polypeptide(L)'
;MPARIKDLRIRDLRWTLGGWQAATGANPSVIGRTLQHQNVSTTAIYARLILDSVREAMQQATSAMLVAGGIGRAAEVTPIQETKKNATRS
;
A
#
# COMPACT_ATOMS: atom_id res chain seq x y z
N MET A 1 -2.72 9.37 27.00
CA MET A 1 -2.31 10.79 27.00
C MET A 1 -2.70 11.39 25.66
N PRO A 2 -3.43 12.53 25.59
CA PRO A 2 -3.87 13.06 24.30
C PRO A 2 -2.66 13.64 23.55
N ALA A 3 -2.41 13.14 22.35
CA ALA A 3 -1.43 13.72 21.44
C ALA A 3 -1.91 15.12 21.02
N ARG A 4 -1.46 16.16 21.73
CA ARG A 4 -1.69 17.55 21.31
C ARG A 4 -0.77 17.83 20.14
N ILE A 5 -1.32 17.76 18.92
CA ILE A 5 -0.66 18.31 17.73
C ILE A 5 -0.55 19.82 17.96
N LYS A 6 0.68 20.31 18.21
CA LYS A 6 0.97 21.74 18.32
C LYS A 6 1.02 22.32 16.90
N ASP A 7 0.47 23.52 16.72
CA ASP A 7 0.55 24.29 15.46
C ASP A 7 -0.10 23.65 14.22
N LEU A 8 -1.22 22.93 14.40
CA LEU A 8 -2.04 22.42 13.30
C LEU A 8 -2.55 23.58 12.43
N ARG A 9 -2.24 23.56 11.12
CA ARG A 9 -2.78 24.51 10.15
C ARG A 9 -3.87 23.86 9.31
N ILE A 10 -4.78 24.69 8.79
CA ILE A 10 -5.85 24.25 7.88
C ILE A 10 -5.30 23.56 6.61
N ARG A 11 -4.09 23.92 6.19
CA ARG A 11 -3.38 23.28 5.07
C ARG A 11 -3.05 21.82 5.35
N ASP A 12 -2.73 21.47 6.59
CA ASP A 12 -2.37 20.11 6.96
C ASP A 12 -3.60 19.21 6.90
N LEU A 13 -4.76 19.69 7.36
CA LEU A 13 -6.05 19.02 7.20
C LEU A 13 -6.39 18.80 5.72
N ARG A 14 -6.14 19.81 4.87
CA ARG A 14 -6.33 19.72 3.42
C ARG A 14 -5.41 18.68 2.78
N TRP A 15 -4.16 18.56 3.24
CA TRP A 15 -3.24 17.51 2.80
C TRP A 15 -3.70 16.12 3.23
N THR A 16 -4.10 15.96 4.50
CA THR A 16 -4.64 14.71 5.03
C THR A 16 -5.90 14.28 4.26
N LEU A 17 -6.83 15.20 3.98
CA LEU A 17 -8.05 14.91 3.22
C LEU A 17 -7.73 14.46 1.79
N GLY A 18 -6.84 15.17 1.08
CA GLY A 18 -6.45 14.81 -0.29
C GLY A 18 -5.78 13.44 -0.38
N GLY A 19 -4.88 13.14 0.58
CA GLY A 19 -4.24 11.83 0.69
C GLY A 19 -5.24 10.70 0.98
N TRP A 20 -6.20 10.93 1.89
CA TRP A 20 -7.21 9.92 2.22
C TRP A 20 -8.17 9.65 1.05
N GLN A 21 -8.65 10.69 0.37
CA GLN A 21 -9.49 10.54 -0.82
C GLN A 21 -8.79 9.74 -1.90
N ALA A 22 -7.53 10.09 -2.16
CA ALA A 22 -6.70 9.34 -3.09
C ALA A 22 -6.64 7.87 -2.62
N ALA A 23 -6.33 7.60 -1.34
CA ALA A 23 -6.13 6.24 -0.81
C ALA A 23 -7.37 5.36 -0.96
N THR A 24 -8.56 5.97 -0.94
CA THR A 24 -9.84 5.31 -1.20
C THR A 24 -10.18 5.12 -2.68
N GLY A 25 -9.28 5.51 -3.60
CA GLY A 25 -9.44 5.36 -5.04
C GLY A 25 -10.14 6.52 -5.75
N ALA A 26 -10.31 7.68 -5.10
CA ALA A 26 -10.88 8.84 -5.76
C ALA A 26 -9.97 9.35 -6.89
N ASN A 27 -10.56 9.71 -8.02
CA ASN A 27 -9.78 10.23 -9.15
C ASN A 27 -9.28 11.68 -8.90
N PRO A 28 -8.21 12.12 -9.58
CA PRO A 28 -7.63 13.46 -9.38
C PRO A 28 -8.61 14.61 -9.67
N SER A 29 -9.55 14.43 -10.59
CA SER A 29 -10.56 15.45 -10.92
C SER A 29 -11.60 15.64 -9.81
N VAL A 30 -11.94 14.58 -9.08
CA VAL A 30 -12.85 14.61 -7.91
C VAL A 30 -12.14 15.21 -6.70
N ILE A 31 -10.89 14.80 -6.46
CA ILE A 31 -10.07 15.37 -5.38
C ILE A 31 -9.87 16.87 -5.61
N GLY A 32 -9.55 17.27 -6.85
CA GLY A 32 -9.33 18.67 -7.19
C GLY A 32 -10.56 19.54 -6.96
N ARG A 33 -11.76 19.04 -7.30
CA ARG A 33 -13.03 19.72 -7.00
C ARG A 33 -13.31 19.79 -5.51
N THR A 34 -13.10 18.71 -4.76
CA THR A 34 -13.31 18.69 -3.30
C THR A 34 -12.41 19.70 -2.60
N LEU A 35 -11.18 19.86 -3.09
CA LEU A 35 -10.21 20.81 -2.55
C LEU A 35 -10.30 22.19 -3.21
N GLN A 36 -11.23 22.47 -4.12
CA GLN A 36 -11.30 23.77 -4.81
C GLN A 36 -10.00 24.16 -5.55
N HIS A 37 -9.26 23.19 -6.09
CA HIS A 37 -8.03 23.44 -6.84
C HIS A 37 -8.34 24.00 -8.22
N GLN A 38 -7.72 25.14 -8.55
CA GLN A 38 -7.84 25.78 -9.86
C GLN A 38 -7.03 25.06 -10.95
N ASN A 39 -5.97 24.36 -10.57
CA ASN A 39 -5.11 23.63 -11.49
C ASN A 39 -5.03 22.15 -11.11
N VAL A 40 -5.21 21.28 -12.11
CA VAL A 40 -5.11 19.82 -11.98
C VAL A 40 -3.69 19.39 -11.57
N SER A 41 -2.66 20.13 -11.98
CA SER A 41 -1.27 19.84 -11.59
C SER A 41 -1.06 19.86 -10.07
N THR A 42 -1.76 20.75 -9.36
CA THR A 42 -1.73 20.83 -7.89
C THR A 42 -2.33 19.59 -7.23
N THR A 43 -3.26 18.90 -7.89
CA THR A 43 -3.89 17.68 -7.38
C THR A 43 -3.10 16.41 -7.70
N ALA A 44 -2.27 16.44 -8.74
CA ALA A 44 -1.47 15.28 -9.17
C ALA A 44 -0.53 14.75 -8.07
N ILE A 45 -0.15 15.60 -7.10
CA ILE A 45 0.67 15.20 -5.95
C ILE A 45 0.00 14.09 -5.11
N TYR A 46 -1.32 14.11 -4.97
CA TYR A 46 -2.04 13.10 -4.18
C TYR A 46 -2.19 11.77 -4.90
N ALA A 47 -2.31 11.80 -6.23
CA ALA A 47 -2.38 10.58 -7.03
C ALA A 47 -1.05 9.79 -6.97
N ARG A 48 0.08 10.50 -6.93
CA ARG A 48 1.41 9.90 -6.87
C ARG A 48 1.66 9.12 -5.59
N LEU A 49 1.10 9.54 -4.47
CA LEU A 49 1.24 8.87 -3.17
C LEU A 49 0.78 7.40 -3.19
N ILE A 50 -0.05 7.04 -4.16
CA ILE A 50 -0.70 5.71 -4.25
C ILE A 50 -0.17 4.89 -5.42
N LEU A 51 0.55 5.51 -6.34
CA LEU A 51 1.13 4.78 -7.45
C LEU A 51 2.12 3.72 -6.97
N ASP A 52 2.77 3.93 -5.84
CA ASP A 52 3.70 2.94 -5.28
C ASP A 52 2.96 1.70 -4.75
N SER A 53 1.89 1.88 -3.97
CA SER A 53 1.10 0.75 -3.47
C SER A 53 0.34 0.02 -4.59
N VAL A 54 -0.16 0.75 -5.59
CA VAL A 54 -0.79 0.16 -6.78
C VAL A 54 0.25 -0.60 -7.61
N ARG A 55 1.45 -0.06 -7.80
CA ARG A 55 2.54 -0.74 -8.51
C ARG A 55 2.94 -2.02 -7.81
N GLU A 56 3.12 -2.00 -6.50
CA GLU A 56 3.45 -3.19 -5.70
C GLU A 56 2.35 -4.26 -5.83
N ALA A 57 1.08 -3.88 -5.67
CA ALA A 57 -0.04 -4.80 -5.82
C ALA A 57 -0.11 -5.40 -7.24
N MET A 58 0.09 -4.59 -8.27
CA MET A 58 0.15 -5.06 -9.66
C MET A 58 1.31 -6.03 -9.89
N GLN A 59 2.50 -5.73 -9.37
CA GLN A 59 3.66 -6.61 -9.46
C GLN A 59 3.39 -7.94 -8.76
N GLN A 60 2.86 -7.91 -7.53
CA GLN A 60 2.50 -9.12 -6.78
C GLN A 60 1.47 -9.99 -7.54
N ALA A 61 0.39 -9.38 -8.04
CA ALA A 61 -0.62 -10.10 -8.81
C ALA A 61 -0.03 -10.71 -10.09
N THR A 62 0.81 -9.95 -10.80
CA THR A 62 1.46 -10.42 -12.03
C THR A 62 2.43 -11.56 -11.74
N SER A 63 3.24 -11.45 -10.69
CA SER A 63 4.13 -12.51 -10.24
C SER A 63 3.37 -13.78 -9.85
N ALA A 64 2.24 -13.66 -9.14
CA ALA A 64 1.40 -14.80 -8.78
C ALA A 64 0.80 -15.49 -10.02
N MET A 65 0.33 -14.71 -11.00
CA MET A 65 -0.16 -15.25 -12.27
C MET A 65 0.93 -15.96 -13.07
N LEU A 66 2.15 -15.42 -13.12
CA LEU A 66 3.29 -16.05 -13.80
C LEU A 66 3.70 -17.37 -13.14
N VAL A 67 3.72 -17.43 -11.80
CA VAL A 67 3.99 -18.67 -11.06
C VAL A 67 2.88 -19.70 -11.31
N ALA A 68 1.61 -19.31 -11.21
CA ALA A 68 0.47 -20.19 -11.47
C ALA A 68 0.44 -20.71 -12.91
N GLY A 69 0.88 -19.90 -13.87
CA GLY A 69 1.01 -20.25 -15.28
C GLY A 69 2.27 -21.08 -15.63
N GLY A 70 3.12 -21.41 -14.65
CA GLY A 70 4.33 -22.21 -14.86
C GLY A 70 5.51 -21.46 -15.48
N ILE A 71 5.47 -20.12 -15.55
CA ILE A 71 6.48 -19.25 -16.18
C ILE A 71 7.45 -18.66 -15.14
N GLY A 72 7.65 -19.31 -13.99
CA GLY A 72 8.59 -18.87 -12.96
C GLY A 72 8.88 -19.97 -11.93
N ARG A 73 10.15 -20.08 -11.50
CA ARG A 73 10.57 -21.12 -10.55
C ARG A 73 9.86 -20.90 -9.21
N ALA A 74 8.98 -21.82 -8.85
CA ALA A 74 8.48 -21.96 -7.48
C ALA A 74 9.70 -22.02 -6.55
N ALA A 75 9.83 -21.06 -5.64
CA ALA A 75 10.87 -21.13 -4.62
C ALA A 75 10.71 -22.47 -3.89
N GLU A 76 11.81 -23.23 -3.83
CA GLU A 76 11.83 -24.55 -3.25
C GLU A 76 11.58 -24.44 -1.74
N VAL A 77 10.34 -24.73 -1.32
CA VAL A 77 9.99 -24.79 0.10
C VAL A 77 10.64 -26.04 0.68
N THR A 78 11.81 -25.88 1.30
CA THR A 78 12.46 -26.99 2.00
C THR A 78 11.69 -27.27 3.30
N PRO A 79 11.23 -28.51 3.54
CA PRO A 79 10.58 -28.87 4.79
C PRO A 79 11.54 -28.66 5.97
N ILE A 80 11.09 -27.96 7.00
CA ILE A 80 11.83 -27.85 8.27
C ILE A 80 11.81 -29.24 8.90
N GLN A 81 12.99 -29.86 9.02
CA GLN A 81 13.16 -31.20 9.57
C GLN A 81 12.57 -31.26 10.99
N GLU A 82 11.52 -32.06 11.17
CA GLU A 82 11.00 -32.42 12.49
C GLU A 82 12.08 -33.19 13.25
N THR A 83 12.61 -32.58 14.30
CA THR A 83 13.55 -33.25 15.20
C THR A 83 12.80 -34.34 15.97
N LYS A 84 12.98 -35.61 15.57
CA LYS A 84 12.56 -36.77 16.35
C LYS A 84 13.30 -36.74 17.69
N LYS A 85 12.62 -36.32 18.76
CA LYS A 85 13.06 -36.56 20.13
C LYS A 85 12.87 -38.04 20.46
N ASN A 86 13.90 -38.85 20.21
CA ASN A 86 14.06 -40.15 20.85
C ASN A 86 14.76 -39.95 22.21
N ALA A 87 14.06 -40.27 23.29
CA ALA A 87 14.63 -40.73 24.57
C ALA A 87 13.47 -41.30 25.40
N THR A 88 13.18 -42.60 25.29
CA THR A 88 13.62 -43.62 26.26
C THR A 88 13.48 -43.17 27.71
N ARG A 89 12.41 -43.62 28.37
CA ARG A 89 12.37 -43.85 29.82
C ARG A 89 11.40 -45.00 30.08
N SER A 90 11.97 -46.20 30.07
CA SER A 90 11.51 -47.30 30.94
C SER A 90 12.13 -47.12 32.31
#